data_AF-I6U9E0-F1
#
_entry.id   AF-I6U9E0-F1
#
_cell.length_a   1.000
_cell.length_b   1.000
_cell.length_c   1.000
_cell.angle_alpha   90.00
_cell.angle_beta   90.00
_cell.angle_gamma   90.00
#
_symmetry.space_group_name_H-M   'P 1'
#
loop_
_entity.id
_entity.type
_entity.pdbx_description
1 polymer ?
#
loop_
_entity_poly.entity_id
_entity_poly.type
_entity_poly.pdbx_seq_one_letter_code
_entity_poly.pdbx_strand_id
1 'polypeptide(L)'
;MREWDLGCIFHDPGTGKCTIHPIRPLICRIYPFMVSKRPLGVEGEEPVQYKGRMLWLYYDESCPGINSQEGEVITPEEIAELGVKFEEELSRTTFEDVIKVL
;
A
#
# COMPACT_ATOMS: atom_id res chain seq x y z
N MET A 1 -12.81 2.23 15.88
CA MET A 1 -13.66 1.63 14.83
C MET A 1 -14.60 2.73 14.36
N ARG A 2 -14.44 3.24 13.13
CA ARG A 2 -15.37 4.21 12.55
C ARG A 2 -16.44 3.41 11.77
N GLU A 3 -17.66 3.92 11.65
CA GLU A 3 -18.81 3.14 11.13
C GLU A 3 -18.85 3.00 9.59
N TRP A 4 -17.93 3.61 8.84
CA TRP A 4 -18.07 3.79 7.38
C TRP A 4 -17.01 3.06 6.54
N ASP A 5 -15.89 2.63 7.14
CA ASP A 5 -14.74 2.05 6.42
C ASP A 5 -14.67 0.52 6.49
N LEU A 6 -15.41 -0.12 7.41
CA LEU A 6 -15.49 -1.59 7.63
C LEU A 6 -14.14 -2.35 7.64
N GLY A 7 -13.00 -1.65 7.73
CA GLY A 7 -11.67 -2.24 7.63
C GLY A 7 -11.50 -3.19 6.43
N CYS A 8 -10.45 -3.99 6.45
CA CYS A 8 -10.38 -5.15 5.56
C CYS A 8 -11.24 -6.27 6.16
N ILE A 9 -12.29 -6.73 5.47
CA ILE A 9 -13.15 -7.84 5.93
C ILE A 9 -12.39 -9.17 6.15
N PHE A 10 -11.19 -9.27 5.59
CA PHE A 10 -10.29 -10.42 5.74
C PHE A 10 -9.25 -10.23 6.84
N HIS A 11 -9.33 -9.16 7.62
CA HIS A 11 -8.48 -8.94 8.78
C HIS A 11 -9.05 -9.66 10.01
N ASP A 12 -8.23 -10.47 10.66
CA ASP A 12 -8.54 -11.09 11.95
C ASP A 12 -8.09 -10.15 13.09
N PRO A 13 -9.01 -9.55 13.84
CA PRO A 13 -8.68 -8.61 14.91
C PRO A 13 -8.02 -9.28 16.12
N GLY A 14 -8.17 -10.61 16.29
CA GLY A 14 -7.54 -11.33 17.39
C GLY A 14 -6.06 -11.64 17.15
N THR A 15 -5.66 -11.77 15.88
CA THR A 15 -4.27 -12.10 15.51
C THR A 15 -3.54 -10.99 14.75
N GLY A 16 -4.26 -9.97 14.28
CA GLY A 16 -3.76 -8.91 13.40
C GLY A 16 -3.46 -9.36 11.97
N LYS A 17 -3.82 -10.60 11.59
CA LYS A 17 -3.40 -11.21 10.31
C LYS A 17 -4.52 -11.26 9.27
N CYS A 18 -4.14 -11.49 8.02
CA CYS A 18 -5.10 -11.78 6.95
C CYS A 18 -5.59 -13.23 7.05
N THR A 19 -6.90 -13.45 6.92
CA THR A 19 -7.53 -14.77 6.98
C THR A 19 -7.46 -15.54 5.65
N ILE A 20 -7.22 -14.85 4.53
CA ILE A 20 -7.11 -15.46 3.18
C ILE A 20 -5.66 -15.74 2.81
N HIS A 21 -4.79 -14.75 3.02
CA HIS A 21 -3.42 -14.79 2.53
C HIS A 21 -2.43 -14.88 3.69
N PRO A 22 -1.78 -16.04 3.92
CA PRO A 22 -0.76 -16.17 4.96
C PRO A 22 0.43 -15.22 4.70
N ILE A 23 0.68 -14.90 3.43
CA ILE A 23 1.60 -13.86 2.99
C ILE A 23 0.81 -12.91 2.09
N ARG A 24 0.67 -11.65 2.48
CA ARG A 24 -0.11 -10.65 1.72
C ARG A 24 0.48 -10.44 0.32
N PRO A 25 -0.34 -10.53 -0.75
CA PRO A 25 0.11 -10.19 -2.10
C PRO A 25 0.51 -8.72 -2.18
N LEU A 26 1.30 -8.36 -3.19
CA LEU A 26 1.88 -7.02 -3.31
C LEU A 26 0.80 -5.92 -3.31
N ILE A 27 -0.29 -6.11 -4.05
CA ILE A 27 -1.41 -5.16 -4.09
C ILE A 27 -2.02 -4.93 -2.70
N CYS A 28 -2.19 -5.99 -1.90
CA CYS A 28 -2.73 -5.87 -0.56
C CYS A 28 -1.74 -5.19 0.40
N ARG A 29 -0.42 -5.28 0.16
CA ARG A 29 0.60 -4.58 0.97
C ARG A 29 0.70 -3.09 0.66
N ILE A 30 0.31 -2.69 -0.55
CA ILE A 30 0.24 -1.27 -0.92
C ILE A 30 -0.94 -0.60 -0.23
N TYR A 31 -2.04 -1.29 0.04
CA TYR A 31 -3.14 -0.69 0.80
C TYR A 31 -2.71 -0.44 2.26
N PRO A 32 -2.95 0.76 2.83
CA PRO A 32 -3.77 1.90 2.37
C PRO A 32 -2.94 3.07 1.79
N PHE A 33 -1.76 2.80 1.27
CA PHE A 33 -0.85 3.78 0.69
C PHE A 33 -1.19 4.10 -0.76
N MET A 34 -0.87 5.32 -1.19
CA MET A 34 -0.85 5.74 -2.59
C MET A 34 0.52 6.31 -2.92
N VAL A 35 1.13 5.80 -3.99
CA VAL A 35 2.42 6.25 -4.52
C VAL A 35 2.21 6.81 -5.91
N SER A 36 2.50 8.09 -6.10
CA SER A 36 2.24 8.81 -7.34
C SER A 36 3.50 9.47 -7.89
N LYS A 37 3.57 9.60 -9.22
CA LYS A 37 4.59 10.40 -9.93
C LYS A 37 4.19 11.86 -10.11
N ARG A 38 3.04 12.25 -9.57
CA ARG A 38 2.46 13.59 -9.67
C ARG A 38 1.89 14.01 -8.30
N PRO A 39 1.81 15.31 -8.02
CA PRO A 39 1.09 15.85 -6.86
C PRO A 39 -0.32 15.24 -6.73
N LEU A 40 -0.70 14.91 -5.50
CA LEU A 40 -2.00 14.34 -5.14
C LEU A 40 -3.04 15.43 -4.84
N GLY A 41 -2.62 16.68 -4.70
CA GLY A 41 -3.49 17.79 -4.34
C GLY A 41 -3.88 17.80 -2.86
N VAL A 42 -3.09 17.14 -2.01
CA VAL A 42 -3.27 17.14 -0.56
C VAL A 42 -2.50 18.30 0.05
N GLU A 43 -3.10 19.02 1.00
CA GLU A 43 -2.45 20.16 1.66
C GLU A 43 -1.19 19.70 2.41
N GLY A 44 -0.07 20.40 2.20
CA GLY A 44 1.20 20.08 2.83
C GLY A 44 1.96 18.91 2.21
N GLU A 45 1.53 18.38 1.05
CA GLU A 45 2.29 17.33 0.37
C GLU A 45 3.66 17.83 -0.09
N GLU A 46 4.70 17.03 0.17
CA GLU A 46 6.04 17.24 -0.36
C GLU A 46 6.51 15.98 -1.09
N PRO A 47 7.21 16.12 -2.24
CA PRO A 47 7.75 14.98 -2.92
C PRO A 47 8.92 14.37 -2.15
N VAL A 48 9.03 13.05 -2.18
CA VAL A 48 10.18 12.30 -1.69
C VAL A 48 11.03 11.83 -2.86
N GLN A 49 12.36 11.82 -2.68
CA GLN A 49 13.29 11.28 -3.65
C GLN A 49 13.63 9.83 -3.30
N TYR A 50 13.28 8.89 -4.18
CA TYR A 50 13.55 7.46 -3.98
C TYR A 50 14.13 6.83 -5.24
N LYS A 51 15.34 6.28 -5.16
CA LYS A 51 16.07 5.63 -6.27
C LYS A 51 16.06 6.46 -7.58
N GLY A 52 16.28 7.78 -7.47
CA GLY A 52 16.30 8.71 -8.59
C GLY A 52 14.91 9.10 -9.13
N ARG A 53 13.82 8.67 -8.48
CA ARG A 53 12.44 9.03 -8.81
C ARG A 53 11.93 10.07 -7.82
N MET A 54 11.17 11.05 -8.32
CA MET A 54 10.40 11.97 -7.49
C MET A 54 8.99 11.39 -7.32
N LEU A 55 8.59 11.15 -6.08
CA LEU A 55 7.32 10.50 -5.75
C LEU A 55 6.53 11.34 -4.75
N TRP A 56 5.21 11.35 -4.90
CA TRP A 56 4.26 11.88 -3.92
C TRP A 56 3.61 10.72 -3.22
N LEU A 57 3.69 10.71 -1.90
CA LEU A 57 3.18 9.64 -1.07
C LEU A 57 1.97 10.13 -0.30
N TYR A 58 0.96 9.28 -0.22
CA TYR A 58 -0.15 9.44 0.70
C TYR A 58 -0.32 8.15 1.48
N TYR A 59 -0.62 8.29 2.76
CA TYR A 59 -1.07 7.20 3.60
C TYR A 59 -2.25 7.69 4.45
N ASP A 60 -3.23 6.82 4.64
CA ASP A 60 -4.37 7.14 5.48
C ASP A 60 -3.96 7.02 6.96
N GLU A 61 -3.68 8.16 7.59
CA GLU A 61 -3.35 8.26 9.02
C GLU A 61 -4.45 7.73 9.95
N SER A 62 -5.67 7.57 9.44
CA SER A 62 -6.74 6.96 10.20
C SER A 62 -6.70 5.44 10.26
N CYS A 63 -5.82 4.81 9.48
CA CYS A 63 -5.69 3.36 9.44
C CYS A 63 -5.16 2.83 10.78
N PRO A 64 -5.94 2.03 11.54
CA PRO A 64 -5.48 1.50 12.82
C PRO A 64 -4.35 0.47 12.67
N GLY A 65 -4.16 -0.10 11.48
CA GLY A 65 -3.16 -1.13 11.22
C GLY A 65 -1.73 -0.60 11.01
N ILE A 66 -1.54 0.71 10.90
CA ILE A 66 -0.25 1.33 10.56
C ILE A 66 0.02 2.50 11.49
N ASN A 67 1.26 2.64 11.95
CA ASN A 67 1.75 3.75 12.77
C ASN A 67 0.84 4.08 13.99
N SER A 68 0.16 3.06 14.52
CA SER A 68 -0.63 3.12 15.74
C SER A 68 0.09 2.37 16.87
N GLN A 69 -0.38 2.48 18.12
CA GLN A 69 0.26 1.80 19.27
C GLN A 69 0.37 0.28 19.10
N GLU A 70 -0.52 -0.32 18.31
CA GLU A 70 -0.60 -1.76 18.05
C GLU A 70 -0.32 -2.10 16.56
N GLY A 71 -0.01 -1.09 15.74
CA GLY A 71 0.16 -1.21 14.29
C GLY A 71 1.60 -1.43 13.86
N GLU A 72 1.79 -1.81 12.59
CA GLU A 72 3.12 -1.87 12.00
C GLU A 72 3.66 -0.44 11.80
N VAL A 73 4.92 -0.22 12.18
CA VAL A 73 5.62 1.03 11.85
C VAL A 73 6.05 0.95 10.39
N ILE A 74 5.65 1.93 9.58
CA ILE A 74 6.07 2.02 8.18
C ILE A 74 6.68 3.39 7.88
N THR A 75 7.79 3.41 7.15
CA THR A 75 8.46 4.64 6.74
C THR A 75 8.07 5.10 5.33
N PRO A 76 8.25 6.39 5.00
CA PRO A 76 8.08 6.89 3.63
C PRO A 76 8.91 6.12 2.60
N GLU A 77 10.12 5.69 2.95
CA GLU A 77 10.98 4.89 2.08
C GLU A 77 10.40 3.50 1.79
N GLU A 78 9.79 2.84 2.79
CA GLU A 78 9.12 1.55 2.62
C GLU A 78 7.87 1.68 1.75
N ILE A 79 7.10 2.75 1.92
CA ILE A 79 5.96 3.07 1.05
C ILE A 79 6.43 3.28 -0.39
N ALA A 80 7.48 4.09 -0.59
CA ALA A 80 8.05 4.34 -1.91
C ALA A 80 8.56 3.03 -2.56
N GLU A 81 9.21 2.16 -1.79
CA GLU A 81 9.65 0.86 -2.25
C GLU A 81 8.49 -0.02 -2.74
N LEU A 82 7.42 -0.11 -1.95
CA LEU A 82 6.22 -0.88 -2.31
C LEU A 82 5.60 -0.37 -3.61
N GLY A 83 5.48 0.95 -3.77
CA GLY A 83 4.93 1.57 -4.97
C GLY A 83 5.79 1.34 -6.21
N VAL A 84 7.10 1.50 -6.11
CA VAL A 84 8.03 1.25 -7.22
C VAL A 84 8.00 -0.22 -7.62
N LYS A 85 8.04 -1.14 -6.64
CA LYS A 85 7.97 -2.57 -6.91
C LYS A 85 6.67 -2.95 -7.62
N PHE A 86 5.55 -2.38 -7.20
CA PHE A 86 4.27 -2.62 -7.85
C PHE A 86 4.23 -2.14 -9.28
N GLU A 87 4.72 -0.93 -9.54
CA GLU A 87 4.82 -0.43 -10.90
C GLU A 87 5.70 -1.31 -11.78
N GLU A 88 6.83 -1.80 -11.25
CA GLU A 88 7.72 -2.71 -11.96
C GLU A 88 7.04 -4.04 -12.30
N GLU A 89 6.37 -4.69 -11.34
CA GLU A 89 5.62 -5.93 -11.58
C GLU A 89 4.47 -5.72 -12.58
N LEU A 90 3.71 -4.63 -12.43
CA LEU A 90 2.62 -4.29 -13.34
C LEU A 90 3.14 -4.05 -14.77
N SER A 91 4.24 -3.32 -14.92
CA SER A 91 4.84 -3.02 -16.24
C SER A 91 5.37 -4.25 -16.96
N ARG A 92 5.74 -5.30 -16.22
CA ARG A 92 6.21 -6.58 -16.77
C ARG A 92 5.08 -7.53 -17.09
N THR A 93 3.88 -7.30 -16.54
CA THR A 93 2.73 -8.18 -16.73
C THR A 93 2.12 -7.96 -18.10
N THR A 94 2.19 -8.98 -18.96
CA THR A 94 1.60 -8.96 -20.31
C THR A 94 0.22 -9.60 -20.34
N PHE A 95 -0.54 -9.40 -21.43
CA PHE A 95 -1.82 -10.06 -21.60
C PHE A 95 -1.67 -11.58 -21.68
N GLU A 96 -0.60 -12.06 -22.31
CA GLU A 96 -0.24 -13.47 -22.39
C GLU A 96 0.02 -14.08 -21.01
N ASP A 97 0.61 -13.32 -20.08
CA ASP A 97 0.83 -13.78 -18.71
C ASP A 97 -0.48 -13.89 -17.93
N VAL A 98 -1.44 -12.99 -18.18
CA VAL A 98 -2.78 -13.06 -17.58
C VAL A 98 -3.54 -14.29 -18.10
N ILE A 99 -3.45 -14.61 -19.40
CA ILE A 99 -4.11 -15.79 -19.97
C ILE A 99 -3.63 -17.09 -19.31
N LYS A 100 -2.35 -17.20 -18.95
CA LYS A 100 -1.79 -18.45 -18.37
C LYS A 100 -2.35 -18.80 -17.00
N VAL A 101 -2.98 -17.85 -16.31
CA VAL A 101 -3.49 -18.01 -14.93
C VAL A 101 -5.02 -18.00 -14.85
N LEU A 102 -5.71 -17.95 -16.01
CA LEU A 102 -7.16 -18.09 -16.15
C LEU A 102 -7.53 -19.50 -16.63
#